data_AF-A0AAE9D5L5-F1
#
_entry.id   AF-A0AAE9D5L5-F1
#
_cell.length_a   1.000
_cell.length_b   1.000
_cell.length_c   1.000
_cell.angle_alpha   90.00
_cell.angle_beta   90.00
_cell.angle_gamma   90.00
#
_symmetry.space_group_name_H-M   'P 1'
#
loop_
_entity.id
_entity.type
_entity.pdbx_description
1 polymer ?
#
loop_
_entity_poly.entity_id
_entity_poly.type
_entity_poly.pdbx_seq_one_letter_code
_entity_poly.pdbx_strand_id
1 'polypeptide(L)'
;MKPKFGSETKPFLEDVESSKPPNPFQFKKNEYYGSQKPILKEQSFYRYIKFQVFHQPIVNAVVALFAFLVLVQIYSDRIRIFALEQRLYQVELQLNSAPREDSHKANTVIQETAKTVTPTTNIVPTVKPESSNKKSEFNAASLILGATVETELSSNPVPSGDGFLDKLMFKLGSDQSGYVLLDRDPILAGKAWCSDEKNPVLTVKLEEDIKPIAVSYQHSKWNGTVPADAPMTYDVVACINESCNVTVALASNCNYSSSKNEKEQKCQISNTYPSVNRVQFRFNKNHGNSSKTCLYLIRVYGEAKEVVRNQKEDNVELKKSRVGLCSRLAWFHKKIPIFYNGLASKNCTTLYSNECCDECPECCSGCQINDGDFLNNFQFILIFFVLFFILFPIYIAGISACCVGLRRLFSRAFY
;
A
#
# COMPACT_ATOMS: atom_id res chain seq x y z
N MET A 1 -94.50 -47.67 21.46
CA MET A 1 -94.43 -48.09 22.87
C MET A 1 -93.08 -47.67 23.44
N LYS A 2 -93.07 -46.79 24.46
CA LYS A 2 -91.96 -46.60 25.41
C LYS A 2 -91.86 -47.84 26.33
N PRO A 3 -90.94 -47.92 27.30
CA PRO A 3 -89.46 -47.89 27.27
C PRO A 3 -88.89 -48.98 28.24
N LYS A 4 -87.58 -48.95 28.56
CA LYS A 4 -86.95 -49.26 29.88
C LYS A 4 -85.41 -49.15 29.71
N PHE A 5 -84.67 -48.18 30.26
CA PHE A 5 -84.38 -47.72 31.64
C PHE A 5 -83.54 -48.67 32.51
N GLY A 6 -82.40 -48.14 32.95
CA GLY A 6 -81.75 -48.38 34.24
C GLY A 6 -80.72 -49.51 34.29
N SER A 7 -79.64 -49.45 35.07
CA SER A 7 -79.13 -48.42 35.98
C SER A 7 -77.75 -48.90 36.50
N GLU A 8 -76.87 -47.97 36.91
CA GLU A 8 -76.23 -47.92 38.26
C GLU A 8 -75.11 -48.96 38.56
N THR A 9 -74.05 -48.75 39.34
CA THR A 9 -73.40 -47.62 40.05
C THR A 9 -72.04 -48.14 40.56
N LYS A 10 -71.00 -47.28 40.57
CA LYS A 10 -69.98 -46.96 41.63
C LYS A 10 -69.44 -48.06 42.61
N PRO A 11 -68.41 -47.78 43.45
CA PRO A 11 -67.14 -47.03 43.33
C PRO A 11 -65.96 -47.72 44.08
N PHE A 12 -64.88 -46.96 44.34
CA PHE A 12 -63.99 -46.96 45.54
C PHE A 12 -62.51 -47.37 45.42
N LEU A 13 -61.68 -46.34 45.72
CA LEU A 13 -60.37 -46.25 46.39
C LEU A 13 -59.18 -47.06 45.83
N GLU A 14 -58.10 -46.45 45.33
CA GLU A 14 -57.18 -45.46 45.94
C GLU A 14 -56.34 -46.09 47.07
N ASP A 15 -55.07 -46.35 46.74
CA ASP A 15 -53.98 -46.29 47.70
C ASP A 15 -52.76 -45.63 47.05
N VAL A 16 -52.20 -44.73 47.84
CA VAL A 16 -51.20 -43.71 47.60
C VAL A 16 -49.79 -44.30 47.56
N GLU A 17 -49.16 -44.18 46.39
CA GLU A 17 -47.90 -43.44 46.16
C GLU A 17 -46.63 -43.83 46.94
N SER A 18 -45.57 -44.23 46.21
CA SER A 18 -44.20 -43.78 46.52
C SER A 18 -43.27 -43.84 45.31
N SER A 19 -43.00 -42.64 44.78
CA SER A 19 -41.71 -42.13 44.30
C SER A 19 -40.94 -42.86 43.17
N LYS A 20 -41.22 -42.45 41.93
CA LYS A 20 -40.17 -42.17 40.93
C LYS A 20 -40.65 -41.08 39.96
N PRO A 21 -39.89 -39.99 39.75
CA PRO A 21 -40.36 -38.85 38.96
C PRO A 21 -40.61 -39.24 37.50
N PRO A 22 -41.69 -38.73 36.87
CA PRO A 22 -42.12 -39.15 35.56
C PRO A 22 -41.20 -38.56 34.48
N ASN A 23 -40.78 -39.43 33.57
CA ASN A 23 -40.07 -39.03 32.36
C ASN A 23 -41.04 -38.25 31.45
N PRO A 24 -40.75 -36.98 31.10
CA PRO A 24 -41.69 -36.08 30.41
C PRO A 24 -42.00 -36.44 28.94
N PHE A 25 -41.66 -37.65 28.48
CA PHE A 25 -41.75 -38.05 27.07
C PHE A 25 -42.56 -39.32 26.77
N GLN A 26 -43.35 -39.84 27.72
CA GLN A 26 -44.30 -40.91 27.38
C GLN A 26 -45.64 -40.33 26.91
N PHE A 27 -45.75 -40.12 25.60
CA PHE A 27 -47.05 -39.86 24.97
C PHE A 27 -47.80 -41.19 24.79
N LYS A 28 -48.95 -41.33 25.47
CA LYS A 28 -49.96 -42.35 25.23
C LYS A 28 -50.39 -42.30 23.75
N LYS A 29 -50.22 -43.43 23.07
CA LYS A 29 -50.74 -43.67 21.73
C LYS A 29 -52.27 -43.78 21.85
N ASN A 30 -52.98 -43.02 21.02
CA ASN A 30 -54.42 -43.09 20.75
C ASN A 30 -55.32 -42.34 21.74
N GLU A 31 -55.61 -41.06 21.44
CA GLU A 31 -56.91 -40.42 21.71
C GLU A 31 -56.91 -38.94 21.26
N TYR A 32 -56.69 -38.66 19.97
CA TYR A 32 -57.09 -37.38 19.35
C TYR A 32 -57.24 -37.59 17.83
N TYR A 33 -58.30 -38.30 17.42
CA TYR A 33 -58.80 -38.23 16.04
C TYR A 33 -59.97 -37.23 16.02
N GLY A 34 -59.61 -35.94 16.01
CA GLY A 34 -60.47 -34.88 15.52
C GLY A 34 -60.20 -34.70 14.03
N SER A 35 -61.23 -34.92 13.21
CA SER A 35 -61.31 -34.65 11.77
C SER A 35 -60.39 -33.53 11.26
N GLN A 36 -59.19 -33.87 10.78
CA GLN A 36 -58.44 -33.08 9.81
C GLN A 36 -58.02 -33.98 8.66
N LYS A 37 -58.48 -33.64 7.45
CA LYS A 37 -58.05 -34.28 6.19
C LYS A 37 -56.51 -34.34 6.19
N PRO A 38 -55.90 -35.45 5.72
CA PRO A 38 -54.45 -35.52 5.64
C PRO A 38 -53.98 -34.40 4.71
N ILE A 39 -53.32 -33.39 5.27
CA ILE A 39 -52.62 -32.39 4.47
C ILE A 39 -51.58 -33.18 3.69
N LEU A 40 -51.79 -33.24 2.37
CA LEU A 40 -50.96 -33.97 1.42
C LEU A 40 -49.49 -33.64 1.70
N LYS A 41 -48.67 -34.67 1.90
CA LYS A 41 -47.20 -34.59 2.08
C LYS A 41 -46.52 -33.74 0.97
N GLU A 42 -47.21 -33.57 -0.15
CA GLU A 42 -46.84 -32.76 -1.30
C GLU A 42 -46.98 -31.23 -1.04
N GLN A 43 -47.99 -30.79 -0.28
CA GLN A 43 -48.20 -29.38 0.06
C GLN A 43 -47.20 -28.88 1.12
N SER A 44 -46.81 -29.73 2.08
CA SER A 44 -45.77 -29.39 3.06
C SER A 44 -44.39 -29.32 2.41
N PHE A 45 -44.10 -30.20 1.45
CA PHE A 45 -42.87 -30.16 0.67
C PHE A 45 -42.80 -28.93 -0.26
N TYR A 46 -43.90 -28.55 -0.92
CA TYR A 46 -43.95 -27.32 -1.73
C TYR A 46 -43.72 -26.06 -0.89
N ARG A 47 -44.30 -25.98 0.32
CA ARG A 47 -43.98 -24.87 1.25
C ARG A 47 -42.52 -24.87 1.68
N TYR A 48 -41.93 -26.04 1.94
CA TYR A 48 -40.51 -26.16 2.29
C TYR A 48 -39.59 -25.71 1.14
N ILE A 49 -39.87 -26.15 -0.10
CA ILE A 49 -39.12 -25.73 -1.29
C ILE A 49 -39.32 -24.24 -1.57
N LYS A 50 -40.54 -23.71 -1.47
CA LYS A 50 -40.81 -22.27 -1.62
C LYS A 50 -40.05 -21.44 -0.57
N PHE A 51 -39.96 -21.94 0.67
CA PHE A 51 -39.18 -21.30 1.73
C PHE A 51 -37.67 -21.33 1.44
N GLN A 52 -37.14 -22.48 1.03
CA GLN A 52 -35.72 -22.63 0.65
C GLN A 52 -35.34 -21.81 -0.60
N VAL A 53 -36.23 -21.67 -1.58
CA VAL A 53 -35.92 -20.97 -2.83
C VAL A 53 -36.08 -19.46 -2.69
N PHE A 54 -37.07 -18.98 -1.93
CA PHE A 54 -37.35 -17.54 -1.85
C PHE A 54 -36.82 -16.86 -0.58
N HIS A 55 -36.80 -17.55 0.56
CA HIS A 55 -36.39 -16.93 1.83
C HIS A 55 -34.92 -17.16 2.17
N GLN A 56 -34.34 -18.32 1.84
CA GLN A 56 -32.92 -18.54 2.11
C GLN A 56 -31.97 -17.61 1.36
N PRO A 57 -32.20 -17.23 0.09
CA PRO A 57 -31.33 -16.25 -0.56
C PRO A 57 -31.37 -14.89 0.14
N ILE A 58 -32.53 -14.48 0.66
CA ILE A 58 -32.68 -13.22 1.41
C ILE A 58 -31.95 -13.31 2.74
N VAL A 59 -32.12 -14.41 3.48
CA VAL A 59 -31.41 -14.64 4.75
C VAL A 59 -29.90 -14.70 4.51
N ASN A 60 -29.44 -15.42 3.49
CA ASN A 60 -28.03 -15.50 3.11
C ASN A 60 -27.48 -14.13 2.67
N ALA A 61 -28.26 -13.31 1.97
CA ALA A 61 -27.87 -11.96 1.60
C ALA A 61 -27.75 -11.05 2.83
N VAL A 62 -28.66 -11.16 3.79
CA VAL A 62 -28.59 -10.40 5.06
C VAL A 62 -27.41 -10.85 5.90
N VAL A 63 -27.16 -12.16 6.01
CA VAL A 63 -25.99 -12.72 6.72
C VAL A 63 -24.70 -12.32 6.02
N ALA A 64 -24.65 -12.31 4.69
CA ALA A 64 -23.50 -11.87 3.92
C ALA A 64 -23.24 -10.36 4.09
N LEU A 65 -24.30 -9.54 4.13
CA LEU A 65 -24.20 -8.12 4.44
C LEU A 65 -23.64 -7.91 5.86
N PHE A 66 -24.13 -8.66 6.84
CA PHE A 66 -23.64 -8.59 8.21
C PHE A 66 -22.18 -9.05 8.32
N ALA A 67 -21.81 -10.15 7.67
CA ALA A 67 -20.45 -10.65 7.61
C ALA A 67 -19.52 -9.63 6.92
N PHE A 68 -19.99 -8.97 5.86
CA PHE A 68 -19.26 -7.89 5.20
C PHE A 68 -19.04 -6.70 6.13
N LEU A 69 -20.06 -6.26 6.87
CA LEU A 69 -19.93 -5.18 7.86
C LEU A 69 -18.94 -5.55 8.97
N VAL A 70 -18.99 -6.79 9.46
CA VAL A 70 -18.04 -7.32 10.45
C VAL A 70 -16.62 -7.36 9.88
N LEU A 71 -16.42 -7.78 8.63
CA LEU A 71 -15.11 -7.77 7.98
C LEU A 71 -14.58 -6.35 7.78
N VAL A 72 -15.42 -5.39 7.41
CA VAL A 72 -15.06 -3.96 7.32
C VAL A 72 -14.63 -3.45 8.69
N GLN A 73 -15.31 -3.86 9.76
CA GLN A 73 -14.97 -3.45 11.12
C GLN A 73 -13.67 -4.09 11.60
N ILE A 74 -13.47 -5.39 11.38
CA ILE A 74 -12.19 -6.09 11.66
C ILE A 74 -11.04 -5.47 10.87
N TYR A 75 -11.27 -5.07 9.62
CA TYR A 75 -10.26 -4.43 8.78
C TYR A 75 -9.92 -3.02 9.25
N SER A 76 -10.93 -2.22 9.63
CA SER A 76 -10.76 -0.92 10.28
C SER A 76 -9.95 -1.06 11.58
N ASP A 77 -10.24 -2.08 12.39
CA ASP A 77 -9.52 -2.36 13.62
C ASP A 77 -8.08 -2.84 13.35
N ARG A 78 -7.85 -3.61 12.28
CA ARG A 78 -6.49 -3.98 11.83
C ARG A 78 -5.65 -2.75 11.43
N ILE A 79 -6.24 -1.78 10.73
CA ILE A 79 -5.55 -0.52 10.40
C ILE A 79 -5.17 0.23 11.69
N ARG A 80 -6.08 0.27 12.68
CA ARG A 80 -5.81 0.89 13.99
C ARG A 80 -4.71 0.15 14.75
N ILE A 81 -4.71 -1.19 14.71
CA ILE A 81 -3.67 -2.03 15.34
C ILE A 81 -2.30 -1.78 14.66
N PHE A 82 -2.24 -1.74 13.33
CA PHE A 82 -1.01 -1.43 12.61
C PHE A 82 -0.46 -0.04 12.97
N ALA A 83 -1.33 0.96 13.07
CA ALA A 83 -0.96 2.31 13.52
C ALA A 83 -0.46 2.32 14.99
N LEU A 84 -1.00 1.46 15.85
CA LEU A 84 -0.55 1.28 17.24
C LEU A 84 0.78 0.53 17.33
N GLU A 85 0.99 -0.51 16.52
CA GLU A 85 2.25 -1.25 16.41
C GLU A 85 3.38 -0.33 15.91
N GLN A 86 3.08 0.53 14.95
CA GLN A 86 4.04 1.53 14.46
C GLN A 86 4.40 2.56 15.54
N ARG A 87 3.44 2.97 16.38
CA ARG A 87 3.71 3.84 17.55
C ARG A 87 4.52 3.11 18.63
N LEU A 88 4.23 1.85 18.90
CA LEU A 88 5.00 1.02 19.84
C LEU A 88 6.43 0.82 19.38
N TYR A 89 6.64 0.55 18.09
CA TYR A 89 7.98 0.45 17.49
C TYR A 89 8.77 1.76 17.62
N GLN A 90 8.13 2.91 17.41
CA GLN A 90 8.77 4.21 17.60
C GLN A 90 9.12 4.46 19.08
N VAL A 91 8.25 4.08 20.02
CA VAL A 91 8.54 4.19 21.46
C VAL A 91 9.67 3.25 21.89
N GLU A 92 9.72 2.03 21.35
CA GLU A 92 10.80 1.07 21.60
C GLU A 92 12.13 1.52 21.01
N LEU A 93 12.10 2.16 19.84
CA LEU A 93 13.26 2.81 19.25
C LEU A 93 13.76 3.97 20.13
N GLN A 94 12.86 4.78 20.71
CA GLN A 94 13.22 5.85 21.64
C GLN A 94 13.74 5.33 22.99
N LEU A 95 13.24 4.20 23.46
CA LEU A 95 13.72 3.56 24.70
C LEU A 95 15.11 2.92 24.50
N ASN A 96 15.39 2.42 23.28
CA ASN A 96 16.68 1.85 22.90
C ASN A 96 17.71 2.90 22.46
N SER A 97 17.27 4.12 22.09
CA SER A 97 18.13 5.26 21.78
C SER A 97 18.36 6.19 22.98
N ALA A 98 17.67 5.98 24.10
CA ALA A 98 17.93 6.70 25.34
C ALA A 98 19.34 6.34 25.87
N PRO A 99 20.20 7.31 26.21
CA PRO A 99 21.50 7.01 26.80
C PRO A 99 21.28 6.26 28.12
N ARG A 100 21.88 5.07 28.26
CA ARG A 100 22.22 4.55 29.59
C ARG A 100 23.28 5.50 30.17
N GLU A 101 22.84 6.53 30.88
CA GLU A 101 23.67 7.17 31.89
C GLU A 101 23.95 6.12 32.97
N ASP A 102 25.09 5.43 32.83
CA ASP A 102 26.06 5.20 33.89
C ASP A 102 27.17 4.27 33.38
N SER A 103 28.23 4.85 32.81
CA SER A 103 29.61 4.37 33.00
C SER A 103 30.64 5.39 32.50
N HIS A 104 30.71 6.55 33.15
CA HIS A 104 31.98 7.28 33.19
C HIS A 104 32.89 6.59 34.21
N LYS A 105 33.88 5.81 33.73
CA LYS A 105 35.23 5.63 34.31
C LYS A 105 35.97 4.44 33.66
N ALA A 106 36.35 4.60 32.40
CA ALA A 106 37.52 3.94 31.81
C ALA A 106 37.82 4.63 30.48
N ASN A 107 39.10 4.83 30.15
CA ASN A 107 39.61 5.44 28.92
C ASN A 107 39.89 6.95 28.96
N THR A 108 40.24 7.47 30.14
CA THR A 108 41.11 8.67 30.25
C THR A 108 42.55 8.23 30.57
N VAL A 109 43.07 7.29 29.81
CA VAL A 109 44.50 6.96 29.70
C VAL A 109 44.64 6.35 28.32
N ILE A 110 45.71 6.62 27.58
CA ILE A 110 45.96 6.20 26.18
C ILE A 110 45.39 7.16 25.12
N GLN A 111 45.79 8.44 25.16
CA GLN A 111 46.01 9.20 23.92
C GLN A 111 47.00 10.38 24.08
N GLU A 112 48.01 10.20 24.94
CA GLU A 112 49.20 11.06 24.99
C GLU A 112 50.47 10.24 24.68
N THR A 113 50.55 9.64 23.50
CA THR A 113 51.86 9.25 22.93
C THR A 113 51.72 8.99 21.43
N ALA A 114 52.02 9.99 20.61
CA ALA A 114 52.60 9.89 19.26
C ALA A 114 52.48 11.23 18.51
N LYS A 115 53.12 12.27 19.05
CA LYS A 115 53.70 13.33 18.22
C LYS A 115 55.18 12.99 18.04
N THR A 116 55.71 13.35 16.87
CA THR A 116 57.12 13.30 16.43
C THR A 116 57.48 12.06 15.59
N VAL A 117 57.61 12.25 14.27
CA VAL A 117 58.88 12.21 13.51
C VAL A 117 58.54 12.33 12.01
N THR A 118 59.04 13.39 11.39
CA THR A 118 59.29 13.48 9.94
C THR A 118 60.75 13.08 9.69
N PRO A 119 61.09 12.47 8.54
CA PRO A 119 61.88 13.25 7.59
C PRO A 119 61.54 13.01 6.10
N THR A 120 61.77 14.09 5.36
CA THR A 120 61.77 14.28 3.90
C THR A 120 62.66 13.31 3.12
N THR A 121 62.24 12.88 1.93
CA THR A 121 63.15 12.75 0.77
C THR A 121 62.37 12.94 -0.54
N ASN A 122 62.87 13.85 -1.37
CA ASN A 122 62.39 14.22 -2.70
C ASN A 122 62.73 13.17 -3.75
N ILE A 123 61.80 12.82 -4.65
CA ILE A 123 62.12 12.48 -6.05
C ILE A 123 60.98 13.02 -6.94
N VAL A 124 61.33 13.91 -7.86
CA VAL A 124 60.50 14.42 -8.97
C VAL A 124 60.72 13.51 -10.18
N PRO A 125 59.67 13.20 -10.98
CA PRO A 125 59.75 13.58 -12.39
C PRO A 125 58.52 14.37 -12.87
N THR A 126 58.81 15.24 -13.83
CA THR A 126 58.04 16.38 -14.34
C THR A 126 57.16 16.01 -15.55
N VAL A 127 56.11 16.83 -15.82
CA VAL A 127 55.38 17.08 -17.11
C VAL A 127 54.22 16.10 -17.41
N LYS A 128 52.93 16.45 -17.62
CA LYS A 128 52.12 17.69 -17.83
C LYS A 128 50.60 17.37 -17.64
N PRO A 129 49.64 18.32 -17.77
CA PRO A 129 48.52 18.50 -16.83
C PRO A 129 47.16 17.99 -17.35
N GLU A 130 46.13 18.23 -16.52
CA GLU A 130 44.69 18.11 -16.82
C GLU A 130 44.09 16.71 -16.87
N SER A 131 43.65 16.25 -15.70
CA SER A 131 42.26 15.80 -15.59
C SER A 131 41.73 16.35 -14.28
N SER A 132 40.71 17.21 -14.37
CA SER A 132 39.96 17.69 -13.21
C SER A 132 39.56 16.49 -12.36
N ASN A 133 40.00 16.43 -11.10
CA ASN A 133 39.43 15.57 -10.08
C ASN A 133 37.95 15.98 -9.89
N LYS A 134 37.06 15.52 -10.76
CA LYS A 134 35.63 15.53 -10.48
C LYS A 134 35.44 14.55 -9.34
N LYS A 135 35.39 15.07 -8.10
CA LYS A 135 34.81 14.33 -6.98
C LYS A 135 33.50 13.72 -7.50
N SER A 136 33.36 12.40 -7.39
CA SER A 136 32.15 11.73 -7.85
C SER A 136 30.95 12.31 -7.08
N GLU A 137 29.98 12.87 -7.80
CA GLU A 137 28.72 13.33 -7.22
C GLU A 137 27.75 12.15 -7.19
N PHE A 138 26.88 12.07 -6.18
CA PHE A 138 25.79 11.10 -6.14
C PHE A 138 24.48 11.76 -5.71
N ASN A 139 23.34 11.21 -6.16
CA ASN A 139 22.01 11.70 -5.78
C ASN A 139 21.54 11.02 -4.48
N ALA A 140 21.60 11.73 -3.37
CA ALA A 140 21.14 11.25 -2.06
C ALA A 140 19.62 11.31 -1.88
N ALA A 141 18.90 11.99 -2.79
CA ALA A 141 17.45 12.06 -2.80
C ALA A 141 16.81 10.96 -3.67
N SER A 142 17.53 9.88 -3.96
CA SER A 142 17.08 8.82 -4.83
C SER A 142 16.13 7.85 -4.12
N LEU A 143 14.90 7.73 -4.63
CA LEU A 143 13.90 6.79 -4.08
C LEU A 143 14.39 5.34 -4.11
N ILE A 144 15.11 4.94 -5.16
CA ILE A 144 15.63 3.57 -5.29
C ILE A 144 16.75 3.26 -4.29
N LEU A 145 17.40 4.30 -3.75
CA LEU A 145 18.41 4.14 -2.71
C LEU A 145 17.80 4.17 -1.31
N GLY A 146 16.56 4.67 -1.14
CA GLY A 146 15.84 4.68 0.14
C GLY A 146 15.39 6.06 0.61
N ALA A 147 15.65 7.12 -0.15
CA ALA A 147 15.15 8.46 0.16
C ALA A 147 13.61 8.53 0.10
N THR A 148 13.00 9.34 0.95
CA THR A 148 11.53 9.46 1.07
C THR A 148 11.05 10.90 1.15
N VAL A 149 9.81 11.13 0.72
CA VAL A 149 9.09 12.38 0.98
C VAL A 149 8.51 12.33 2.40
N GLU A 150 8.76 13.36 3.20
CA GLU A 150 8.21 13.49 4.56
C GLU A 150 6.88 14.23 4.48
N THR A 151 5.77 13.48 4.35
CA THR A 151 4.43 14.04 4.11
C THR A 151 3.97 14.96 5.24
N GLU A 152 4.33 14.67 6.50
CA GLU A 152 3.95 15.50 7.66
C GLU A 152 4.68 16.86 7.71
N LEU A 153 5.83 16.96 7.04
CA LEU A 153 6.66 18.17 6.97
C LEU A 153 6.58 18.85 5.60
N SER A 154 5.71 18.35 4.72
CA SER A 154 5.47 18.88 3.39
C SER A 154 4.08 19.53 3.33
N SER A 155 3.90 20.43 2.37
CA SER A 155 2.58 20.94 2.01
C SER A 155 1.66 19.80 1.59
N ASN A 156 0.35 20.03 1.74
CA ASN A 156 -0.64 19.03 1.44
C ASN A 156 -0.53 18.60 -0.04
N PRO A 157 -0.33 17.30 -0.31
CA PRO A 157 -0.29 16.82 -1.67
C PRO A 157 -1.69 16.87 -2.29
N VAL A 158 -1.73 17.21 -3.57
CA VAL A 158 -2.94 17.13 -4.42
C VAL A 158 -2.64 16.26 -5.63
N PRO A 159 -3.65 15.63 -6.26
CA PRO A 159 -3.44 14.86 -7.47
C PRO A 159 -2.86 15.74 -8.59
N SER A 160 -1.93 15.17 -9.37
CA SER A 160 -1.33 15.83 -10.53
C SER A 160 -2.34 16.04 -11.65
N GLY A 161 -3.19 15.04 -11.90
CA GLY A 161 -4.30 15.09 -12.85
C GLY A 161 -5.56 15.73 -12.25
N ASP A 162 -6.31 16.44 -13.10
CA ASP A 162 -7.56 17.10 -12.69
C ASP A 162 -8.80 16.19 -12.87
N GLY A 163 -8.59 14.96 -13.37
CA GLY A 163 -9.64 13.99 -13.67
C GLY A 163 -10.37 13.49 -12.42
N PHE A 164 -11.63 13.07 -12.61
CA PHE A 164 -12.43 12.47 -11.52
C PHE A 164 -11.75 11.23 -10.94
N LEU A 165 -11.21 10.36 -11.80
CA LEU A 165 -10.51 9.16 -11.36
C LEU A 165 -9.24 9.50 -10.58
N ASP A 166 -8.44 10.47 -11.01
CA ASP A 166 -7.21 10.87 -10.30
C ASP A 166 -7.53 11.33 -8.87
N LYS A 167 -8.57 12.17 -8.72
CA LYS A 167 -9.06 12.64 -7.41
C LYS A 167 -9.60 11.51 -6.54
N LEU A 168 -10.32 10.56 -7.14
CA LEU A 168 -10.86 9.40 -6.42
C LEU A 168 -9.73 8.50 -5.94
N MET A 169 -8.78 8.15 -6.81
CA MET A 169 -7.64 7.29 -6.49
C MET A 169 -6.78 7.92 -5.39
N PHE A 170 -6.52 9.22 -5.48
CA PHE A 170 -5.77 9.96 -4.46
C PHE A 170 -6.45 9.91 -3.09
N LYS A 171 -7.78 10.13 -3.04
CA LYS A 171 -8.58 10.02 -1.80
C LYS A 171 -8.61 8.62 -1.20
N LEU A 172 -8.41 7.58 -2.01
CA LEU A 172 -8.34 6.18 -1.56
C LEU A 172 -6.94 5.80 -1.03
N GLY A 173 -6.04 6.76 -0.83
CA GLY A 173 -4.75 6.55 -0.17
C GLY A 173 -3.61 6.16 -1.11
N SER A 174 -3.75 6.38 -2.42
CA SER A 174 -2.63 6.21 -3.36
C SER A 174 -1.70 7.42 -3.29
N ASP A 175 -0.89 7.50 -2.24
CA ASP A 175 0.16 8.53 -2.17
C ASP A 175 1.20 8.26 -3.27
N GLN A 176 1.26 9.16 -4.24
CA GLN A 176 2.16 9.12 -5.39
C GLN A 176 3.31 10.11 -5.26
N SER A 177 3.47 10.76 -4.11
CA SER A 177 4.47 11.80 -3.87
C SER A 177 5.90 11.38 -4.18
N GLY A 178 6.23 10.10 -3.99
CA GLY A 178 7.58 9.56 -4.24
C GLY A 178 8.06 9.66 -5.69
N TYR A 179 7.19 9.93 -6.69
CA TYR A 179 7.66 10.14 -8.07
C TYR A 179 8.69 11.26 -8.18
N VAL A 180 8.59 12.29 -7.34
CA VAL A 180 9.52 13.41 -7.36
C VAL A 180 10.97 13.01 -7.06
N LEU A 181 11.17 11.82 -6.45
CA LEU A 181 12.47 11.27 -6.05
C LEU A 181 12.92 10.09 -6.93
N LEU A 182 12.07 9.63 -7.85
CA LEU A 182 12.34 8.46 -8.69
C LEU A 182 13.08 8.88 -9.96
N ASP A 183 14.38 8.60 -10.01
CA ASP A 183 15.21 8.83 -11.18
C ASP A 183 14.76 7.92 -12.35
N ARG A 184 14.30 8.54 -13.44
CA ARG A 184 13.69 7.84 -14.58
C ARG A 184 13.88 8.62 -15.88
N ASP A 185 14.03 7.86 -16.96
CA ASP A 185 13.98 8.38 -18.33
C ASP A 185 13.03 7.49 -19.16
N PRO A 186 11.95 8.04 -19.76
CA PRO A 186 11.52 9.44 -19.75
C PRO A 186 10.77 9.85 -18.46
N ILE A 187 10.91 11.12 -18.08
CA ILE A 187 10.02 11.75 -17.10
C ILE A 187 8.63 11.93 -17.72
N LEU A 188 7.66 11.17 -17.20
CA LEU A 188 6.28 11.15 -17.69
C LEU A 188 5.44 12.29 -17.10
N ALA A 189 4.57 12.86 -17.95
CA ALA A 189 3.54 13.81 -17.54
C ALA A 189 2.59 13.17 -16.51
N GLY A 190 2.12 13.94 -15.52
CA GLY A 190 1.18 13.45 -14.50
C GLY A 190 1.80 12.54 -13.43
N LYS A 191 3.10 12.23 -13.49
CA LYS A 191 3.83 11.53 -12.44
C LYS A 191 4.68 12.53 -11.67
N ALA A 192 4.04 13.28 -10.77
CA ALA A 192 4.63 14.41 -10.06
C ALA A 192 4.05 14.51 -8.65
N TRP A 193 4.79 15.15 -7.75
CA TRP A 193 4.23 15.68 -6.51
C TRP A 193 3.64 17.05 -6.79
N CYS A 194 2.41 17.32 -6.37
CA CYS A 194 1.76 18.61 -6.60
C CYS A 194 1.16 19.15 -5.31
N SER A 195 1.07 20.47 -5.20
CA SER A 195 0.34 21.17 -4.14
C SER A 195 -0.35 22.42 -4.70
N ASP A 196 -1.51 22.77 -4.16
CA ASP A 196 -2.26 23.99 -4.45
C ASP A 196 -2.05 25.11 -3.41
N GLU A 197 -1.17 24.86 -2.43
CA GLU A 197 -0.72 25.89 -1.50
C GLU A 197 0.08 26.99 -2.23
N LYS A 198 -0.07 28.24 -1.77
CA LYS A 198 0.55 29.40 -2.41
C LYS A 198 2.08 29.34 -2.43
N ASN A 199 2.67 28.88 -1.33
CA ASN A 199 4.12 28.73 -1.15
C ASN A 199 4.40 27.29 -0.69
N PRO A 200 4.33 26.30 -1.60
CA PRO A 200 4.39 24.92 -1.19
C PRO A 200 5.79 24.55 -0.69
N VAL A 201 5.84 23.63 0.27
CA VAL A 201 7.07 23.09 0.85
C VAL A 201 7.13 21.60 0.58
N LEU A 202 8.24 21.12 0.03
CA LEU A 202 8.50 19.69 -0.09
C LEU A 202 9.70 19.33 0.79
N THR A 203 9.47 18.47 1.77
CA THR A 203 10.53 17.96 2.65
C THR A 203 10.96 16.57 2.19
N VAL A 204 12.27 16.39 2.02
CA VAL A 204 12.89 15.13 1.59
C VAL A 204 13.81 14.63 2.69
N LYS A 205 13.60 13.39 3.12
CA LYS A 205 14.57 12.62 3.88
C LYS A 205 15.50 11.92 2.89
N LEU A 206 16.77 12.29 2.96
CA LEU A 206 17.84 11.71 2.16
C LEU A 206 18.16 10.31 2.66
N GLU A 207 18.77 9.50 1.80
CA GLU A 207 19.14 8.13 2.17
C GLU A 207 20.22 8.08 3.25
N GLU A 208 21.20 8.97 3.18
CA GLU A 208 22.25 9.09 4.19
C GLU A 208 22.54 10.56 4.51
N ASP A 209 23.25 10.78 5.61
CA ASP A 209 23.82 12.08 5.94
C ASP A 209 24.91 12.47 4.94
N ILE A 210 24.67 13.55 4.20
CA ILE A 210 25.59 14.04 3.17
C ILE A 210 25.97 15.50 3.40
N LYS A 211 27.13 15.88 2.88
CA LYS A 211 27.44 17.29 2.63
C LYS A 211 26.89 17.68 1.26
N PRO A 212 25.80 18.46 1.17
CA PRO A 212 25.17 18.77 -0.10
C PRO A 212 26.01 19.81 -0.87
N ILE A 213 26.21 19.56 -2.15
CA ILE A 213 27.01 20.42 -3.05
C ILE A 213 26.14 21.13 -4.09
N ALA A 214 25.03 20.51 -4.48
CA ALA A 214 24.08 21.09 -5.43
C ALA A 214 22.73 20.41 -5.28
N VAL A 215 21.70 21.08 -5.79
CA VAL A 215 20.39 20.47 -6.06
C VAL A 215 20.08 20.63 -7.54
N SER A 216 19.20 19.80 -8.07
CA SER A 216 18.62 20.05 -9.38
C SER A 216 17.13 19.81 -9.40
N TYR A 217 16.50 20.49 -10.34
CA TYR A 217 15.13 20.24 -10.74
C TYR A 217 15.11 19.86 -12.21
N GLN A 218 14.33 18.83 -12.55
CA GLN A 218 14.11 18.39 -13.91
C GLN A 218 12.62 18.22 -14.19
N HIS A 219 12.17 18.76 -15.32
CA HIS A 219 10.80 18.61 -15.81
C HIS A 219 10.73 17.57 -16.94
N SER A 220 9.52 17.03 -17.19
CA SER A 220 9.20 16.33 -18.44
C SER A 220 9.48 17.22 -19.66
N LYS A 221 9.73 16.60 -20.83
CA LYS A 221 10.16 17.30 -22.05
C LYS A 221 9.17 18.41 -22.44
N TRP A 222 9.65 19.65 -22.53
CA TRP A 222 8.91 20.82 -22.97
C TRP A 222 9.58 21.49 -24.18
N ASN A 223 8.79 21.96 -25.15
CA ASN A 223 9.29 22.45 -26.44
C ASN A 223 9.50 23.97 -26.43
N GLY A 224 10.45 24.46 -25.62
CA GLY A 224 10.80 25.88 -25.51
C GLY A 224 10.01 26.69 -24.48
N THR A 225 8.80 26.23 -24.11
CA THR A 225 7.97 26.87 -23.07
C THR A 225 7.85 25.99 -21.84
N VAL A 226 8.30 26.47 -20.68
CA VAL A 226 8.17 25.76 -19.41
C VAL A 226 6.69 25.67 -19.00
N PRO A 227 6.19 24.49 -18.56
CA PRO A 227 4.81 24.35 -18.11
C PRO A 227 4.43 25.28 -16.96
N ALA A 228 3.18 25.74 -16.98
CA ALA A 228 2.59 26.71 -16.04
C ALA A 228 2.69 26.29 -14.55
N ASP A 229 2.52 24.99 -14.31
CA ASP A 229 2.56 24.34 -13.01
C ASP A 229 3.99 24.08 -12.50
N ALA A 230 5.02 24.23 -13.35
CA ALA A 230 6.39 24.05 -12.92
C ALA A 230 6.85 25.17 -11.97
N PRO A 231 7.73 24.87 -11.00
CA PRO A 231 8.34 25.88 -10.16
C PRO A 231 9.23 26.80 -11.02
N MET A 232 9.15 28.11 -10.76
CA MET A 232 10.02 29.12 -11.35
C MET A 232 11.14 29.46 -10.38
N THR A 233 10.80 29.85 -9.15
CA THR A 233 11.79 30.20 -8.11
C THR A 233 11.56 29.42 -6.83
N TYR A 234 12.66 28.97 -6.23
CA TYR A 234 12.63 28.22 -4.99
C TYR A 234 13.92 28.41 -4.17
N ASP A 235 13.79 28.20 -2.87
CA ASP A 235 14.89 28.14 -1.92
C ASP A 235 15.04 26.71 -1.41
N VAL A 236 16.25 26.36 -0.96
CA VAL A 236 16.53 25.07 -0.32
C VAL A 236 17.15 25.31 1.04
N VAL A 237 16.59 24.66 2.04
CA VAL A 237 17.09 24.69 3.41
C VAL A 237 17.38 23.28 3.90
N ALA A 238 18.35 23.17 4.81
CA ALA A 238 18.58 21.98 5.61
C ALA A 238 17.77 22.05 6.90
N CYS A 239 17.23 20.91 7.34
CA CYS A 239 16.67 20.77 8.68
C CYS A 239 17.77 20.37 9.65
N ILE A 240 17.90 21.10 10.76
CA ILE A 240 18.88 20.79 11.81
C ILE A 240 18.30 19.79 12.83
N ASN A 241 16.98 19.74 12.95
CA ASN A 241 16.28 18.82 13.84
C ASN A 241 15.16 18.08 13.12
N GLU A 242 14.59 17.08 13.80
CA GLU A 242 13.61 16.17 13.21
C GLU A 242 12.30 16.85 12.81
N SER A 243 11.88 17.86 13.58
CA SER A 243 10.66 18.63 13.29
C SER A 243 10.85 19.73 12.24
N CYS A 244 12.07 19.90 11.69
CA CYS A 244 12.42 20.94 10.73
C CYS A 244 12.04 22.37 11.16
N ASN A 245 11.92 22.65 12.46
CA ASN A 245 11.61 24.01 12.94
C ASN A 245 12.89 24.87 13.05
N VAL A 246 14.07 24.25 13.14
CA VAL A 246 15.38 24.90 13.03
C VAL A 246 15.95 24.56 11.67
N THR A 247 16.15 25.58 10.83
CA THR A 247 16.60 25.40 9.45
C THR A 247 17.79 26.30 9.11
N VAL A 248 18.62 25.85 8.18
CA VAL A 248 19.76 26.58 7.64
C VAL A 248 19.64 26.67 6.13
N ALA A 249 19.78 27.86 5.55
CA ALA A 249 19.72 28.03 4.11
C ALA A 249 20.90 27.33 3.42
N LEU A 250 20.61 26.49 2.42
CA LEU A 250 21.61 25.82 1.59
C LEU A 250 21.80 26.56 0.25
N ALA A 251 20.68 26.91 -0.39
CA ALA A 251 20.65 27.70 -1.61
C ALA A 251 19.44 28.62 -1.59
N SER A 252 19.60 29.81 -2.17
CA SER A 252 18.52 30.79 -2.29
C SER A 252 18.35 31.25 -3.73
N ASN A 253 17.11 31.61 -4.09
CA ASN A 253 16.72 32.10 -5.40
C ASN A 253 17.15 31.17 -6.55
N CYS A 254 17.07 29.85 -6.35
CA CYS A 254 17.23 28.90 -7.44
C CYS A 254 16.13 29.17 -8.47
N ASN A 255 16.53 29.35 -9.72
CA ASN A 255 15.63 29.73 -10.80
C ASN A 255 15.62 28.65 -11.89
N TYR A 256 14.43 28.15 -12.19
CA TYR A 256 14.16 27.27 -13.33
C TYR A 256 13.57 28.11 -14.46
N SER A 257 14.18 28.05 -15.65
CA SER A 257 13.71 28.86 -16.77
C SER A 257 14.00 28.22 -18.12
N SER A 258 13.31 28.66 -19.18
CA SER A 258 13.60 28.20 -20.54
C SER A 258 14.97 28.65 -21.07
N SER A 259 15.59 29.63 -20.41
CA SER A 259 16.81 30.32 -20.88
C SER A 259 18.01 29.39 -21.10
N LYS A 260 18.11 28.32 -20.30
CA LYS A 260 19.26 27.42 -20.31
C LYS A 260 19.15 26.31 -21.36
N ASN A 261 18.02 26.17 -22.06
CA ASN A 261 17.71 25.05 -22.98
C ASN A 261 17.97 23.64 -22.42
N GLU A 262 18.16 23.53 -21.10
CA GLU A 262 18.45 22.30 -20.37
C GLU A 262 17.20 21.88 -19.59
N LYS A 263 16.86 20.59 -19.69
CA LYS A 263 15.68 20.01 -19.02
C LYS A 263 15.87 19.93 -17.51
N GLU A 264 17.08 19.56 -17.10
CA GLU A 264 17.55 19.55 -15.72
C GLU A 264 18.40 20.79 -15.50
N GLN A 265 18.15 21.51 -14.41
CA GLN A 265 18.94 22.70 -14.06
C GLN A 265 19.45 22.56 -12.64
N LYS A 266 20.77 22.65 -12.50
CA LYS A 266 21.46 22.60 -11.22
C LYS A 266 21.50 23.99 -10.55
N CYS A 267 21.26 24.02 -9.25
CA CYS A 267 21.49 25.15 -8.36
C CYS A 267 22.60 24.77 -7.37
N GLN A 268 23.68 25.54 -7.35
CA GLN A 268 24.86 25.26 -6.53
C GLN A 268 24.61 25.65 -5.08
N ILE A 269 25.11 24.84 -4.14
CA ILE A 269 25.04 25.11 -2.70
C ILE A 269 26.38 25.68 -2.23
N SER A 270 26.32 26.67 -1.33
CA SER A 270 27.53 27.23 -0.73
C SER A 270 28.14 26.25 0.28
N ASN A 271 29.46 26.08 0.25
CA ASN A 271 30.15 24.89 0.73
C ASN A 271 30.40 24.80 2.26
N THR A 272 29.58 25.45 3.09
CA THR A 272 29.90 25.76 4.50
C THR A 272 29.02 25.02 5.52
N TYR A 273 28.23 24.02 5.11
CA TYR A 273 27.25 23.38 5.99
C TYR A 273 27.68 21.99 6.49
N PRO A 274 27.25 21.60 7.70
CA PRO A 274 27.45 20.24 8.21
C PRO A 274 26.72 19.21 7.34
N SER A 275 26.99 17.92 7.58
CA SER A 275 26.22 16.85 6.95
C SER A 275 24.75 16.94 7.37
N VAL A 276 23.84 16.65 6.43
CA VAL A 276 22.39 16.71 6.63
C VAL A 276 21.73 15.47 6.05
N ASN A 277 20.66 15.00 6.69
CA ASN A 277 19.78 13.94 6.17
C ASN A 277 18.41 14.47 5.70
N ARG A 278 18.09 15.75 5.93
CA ARG A 278 16.78 16.32 5.60
C ARG A 278 16.92 17.68 4.98
N VAL A 279 16.24 17.88 3.86
CA VAL A 279 16.19 19.15 3.13
C VAL A 279 14.74 19.53 2.82
N GLN A 280 14.44 20.83 2.86
CA GLN A 280 13.17 21.36 2.38
C GLN A 280 13.38 22.23 1.16
N PHE A 281 12.59 21.98 0.13
CA PHE A 281 12.43 22.86 -1.01
C PHE A 281 11.24 23.77 -0.74
N ARG A 282 11.45 25.08 -0.77
CA ARG A 282 10.44 26.10 -0.52
C ARG A 282 10.17 26.85 -1.82
N PHE A 283 9.01 26.61 -2.41
CA PHE A 283 8.67 27.15 -3.72
C PHE A 283 7.99 28.50 -3.55
N ASN A 284 8.59 29.53 -4.13
CA ASN A 284 8.13 30.91 -3.97
C ASN A 284 7.21 31.34 -5.12
N LYS A 285 7.45 30.80 -6.32
CA LYS A 285 6.70 31.17 -7.52
C LYS A 285 6.72 30.04 -8.55
N ASN A 286 5.61 29.79 -9.22
CA ASN A 286 5.52 28.94 -10.42
C ASN A 286 5.55 29.79 -11.71
N HIS A 287 5.49 29.15 -12.87
CA HIS A 287 5.51 29.86 -14.16
C HIS A 287 4.17 30.55 -14.54
N GLY A 288 3.19 30.58 -13.63
CA GLY A 288 1.92 31.30 -13.77
C GLY A 288 0.80 30.48 -14.41
N ASN A 289 -0.43 31.01 -14.41
CA ASN A 289 -1.65 30.39 -14.97
C ASN A 289 -2.08 29.03 -14.39
N SER A 290 -1.42 28.56 -13.34
CA SER A 290 -1.81 27.37 -12.59
C SER A 290 -1.99 27.72 -11.12
N SER A 291 -3.09 27.28 -10.53
CA SER A 291 -3.32 27.34 -9.08
C SER A 291 -2.50 26.28 -8.31
N LYS A 292 -1.89 25.33 -9.02
CA LYS A 292 -1.05 24.26 -8.46
C LYS A 292 0.39 24.36 -8.92
N THR A 293 1.32 23.95 -8.06
CA THR A 293 2.73 23.74 -8.38
C THR A 293 3.02 22.25 -8.39
N CYS A 294 3.63 21.75 -9.45
CA CYS A 294 3.93 20.33 -9.65
C CYS A 294 5.43 20.11 -9.89
N LEU A 295 5.98 19.12 -9.18
CA LEU A 295 7.39 18.75 -9.18
C LEU A 295 7.56 17.34 -9.73
N TYR A 296 8.36 17.24 -10.79
CA TYR A 296 8.54 15.98 -11.53
C TYR A 296 9.73 15.15 -11.04
N LEU A 297 10.90 15.78 -10.93
CA LEU A 297 12.11 15.14 -10.43
C LEU A 297 13.02 16.17 -9.76
N ILE A 298 13.42 15.89 -8.53
CA ILE A 298 14.46 16.63 -7.81
C ILE A 298 15.61 15.71 -7.49
N ARG A 299 16.82 16.26 -7.47
CA ARG A 299 18.02 15.56 -7.00
C ARG A 299 18.75 16.43 -5.99
N VAL A 300 19.34 15.77 -5.01
CA VAL A 300 20.20 16.41 -4.01
C VAL A 300 21.56 15.73 -4.12
N TYR A 301 22.54 16.49 -4.59
CA TYR A 301 23.87 15.97 -4.86
C TYR A 301 24.77 16.14 -3.63
N GLY A 302 25.44 15.07 -3.23
CA GLY A 302 26.47 15.07 -2.20
C GLY A 302 27.86 14.75 -2.75
N GLU A 303 28.90 15.10 -2.00
CA GLU A 303 30.25 14.56 -2.25
C GLU A 303 30.26 13.06 -1.93
N ALA A 304 30.58 12.20 -2.90
CA ALA A 304 30.76 10.79 -2.62
C ALA A 304 31.90 10.61 -1.61
N LYS A 305 31.64 9.89 -0.52
CA LYS A 305 32.71 9.33 0.30
C LYS A 305 33.52 8.42 -0.63
N GLU A 306 34.85 8.43 -0.54
CA GLU A 306 35.71 7.46 -1.23
C GLU A 306 35.43 6.06 -0.65
N VAL A 307 34.29 5.49 -1.02
CA VAL A 307 34.01 4.08 -0.79
C VAL A 307 34.74 3.37 -1.91
N VAL A 308 35.79 2.66 -1.51
CA VAL A 308 36.48 1.66 -2.32
C VAL A 308 35.42 0.93 -3.15
N ARG A 309 35.54 1.03 -4.47
CA ARG A 309 34.62 0.49 -5.47
C ARG A 309 34.70 -1.04 -5.50
N ASN A 310 34.42 -1.68 -4.37
CA ASN A 310 34.29 -3.11 -4.15
C ASN A 310 32.86 -3.24 -3.59
N GLN A 311 31.84 -3.83 -4.22
CA GLN A 311 31.78 -4.84 -5.26
C GLN A 311 30.45 -4.63 -6.02
N LYS A 312 30.49 -4.23 -7.29
CA LYS A 312 29.63 -4.90 -8.29
C LYS A 312 30.39 -6.16 -8.69
N GLU A 313 30.59 -7.07 -7.74
CA GLU A 313 30.77 -8.45 -8.14
C GLU A 313 29.38 -8.87 -8.62
N ASP A 314 29.27 -9.02 -9.93
CA ASP A 314 28.19 -9.69 -10.61
C ASP A 314 27.99 -11.07 -9.97
N ASN A 315 27.22 -11.13 -8.88
CA ASN A 315 26.73 -12.40 -8.40
C ASN A 315 25.76 -12.90 -9.48
N VAL A 316 26.20 -13.90 -10.25
CA VAL A 316 25.45 -14.51 -11.35
C VAL A 316 24.03 -14.88 -10.91
N GLU A 317 23.86 -15.25 -9.64
CA GLU A 317 22.57 -15.54 -9.03
C GLU A 317 21.66 -14.31 -8.91
N LEU A 318 22.20 -13.15 -8.50
CA LEU A 318 21.45 -11.90 -8.43
C LEU A 318 21.00 -11.45 -9.82
N LYS A 319 21.89 -11.54 -10.81
CA LYS A 319 21.55 -11.22 -12.21
C LYS A 319 20.49 -12.16 -12.77
N LYS A 320 20.60 -13.46 -12.49
CA LYS A 320 19.58 -14.45 -12.88
C LYS A 320 18.24 -14.21 -12.20
N SER A 321 18.26 -13.85 -10.92
CA SER A 321 17.06 -13.48 -10.15
C SER A 321 16.37 -12.25 -10.73
N ARG A 322 17.14 -11.20 -11.03
CA ARG A 322 16.66 -9.97 -11.69
C ARG A 322 15.99 -10.27 -13.02
N VAL A 323 16.67 -10.98 -13.92
CA VAL A 323 16.12 -11.35 -15.24
C VAL A 323 14.85 -12.19 -15.08
N GLY A 324 14.86 -13.17 -14.17
CA GLY A 324 13.68 -13.99 -13.89
C GLY A 324 12.48 -13.17 -13.38
N LEU A 325 12.74 -12.19 -12.51
CA LEU A 325 11.72 -11.28 -11.98
C LEU A 325 11.15 -10.38 -13.09
N CYS A 326 12.02 -9.69 -13.84
CA CYS A 326 11.61 -8.77 -14.90
C CYS A 326 10.82 -9.50 -15.99
N SER A 327 11.30 -10.66 -16.44
CA SER A 327 10.61 -11.48 -17.44
C SER A 327 9.26 -11.98 -16.95
N ARG A 328 9.15 -12.34 -15.66
CA ARG A 328 7.87 -12.71 -15.04
C ARG A 328 6.89 -11.53 -15.04
N LEU A 329 7.33 -10.36 -14.60
CA LEU A 329 6.49 -9.15 -14.56
C LEU A 329 6.02 -8.75 -15.96
N ALA A 330 6.92 -8.76 -16.95
CA ALA A 330 6.62 -8.49 -18.35
C ALA A 330 5.58 -9.48 -18.91
N TRP A 331 5.72 -10.77 -18.59
CA TRP A 331 4.77 -11.80 -19.01
C TRP A 331 3.38 -11.57 -18.42
N PHE A 332 3.28 -11.29 -17.11
CA PHE A 332 2.00 -10.99 -16.46
C PHE A 332 1.35 -9.75 -17.05
N HIS A 333 2.10 -8.67 -17.25
CA HIS A 333 1.61 -7.44 -17.87
C HIS A 333 1.00 -7.72 -19.26
N LYS A 334 1.72 -8.49 -20.10
CA LYS A 334 1.31 -8.77 -21.49
C LYS A 334 0.19 -9.81 -21.62
N LYS A 335 0.19 -10.85 -20.79
CA LYS A 335 -0.69 -12.02 -20.96
C LYS A 335 -1.89 -12.01 -20.03
N ILE A 336 -1.73 -11.54 -18.80
CA ILE A 336 -2.82 -11.54 -17.82
C ILE A 336 -2.80 -10.26 -16.95
N PRO A 337 -3.25 -9.12 -17.51
CA PRO A 337 -3.22 -7.82 -16.82
C PRO A 337 -3.91 -7.82 -15.45
N ILE A 338 -4.94 -8.64 -15.28
CA ILE A 338 -5.68 -8.79 -14.01
C ILE A 338 -4.76 -9.29 -12.90
N PHE A 339 -3.93 -10.31 -13.18
CA PHE A 339 -2.96 -10.79 -12.20
C PHE A 339 -1.79 -9.82 -12.04
N TYR A 340 -1.37 -9.16 -13.11
CA TYR A 340 -0.33 -8.13 -13.02
C TYR A 340 -0.70 -7.07 -11.99
N ASN A 341 -1.93 -6.55 -12.05
CA ASN A 341 -2.39 -5.54 -11.11
C ASN A 341 -2.41 -6.02 -9.66
N GLY A 342 -2.64 -7.31 -9.40
CA GLY A 342 -2.63 -7.88 -8.05
C GLY A 342 -1.25 -8.24 -7.48
N LEU A 343 -0.15 -8.04 -8.21
CA LEU A 343 1.20 -8.40 -7.74
C LEU A 343 1.80 -7.31 -6.85
N ALA A 344 2.19 -7.68 -5.63
CA ALA A 344 2.88 -6.78 -4.68
C ALA A 344 4.23 -6.26 -5.19
N SER A 345 4.87 -6.95 -6.14
CA SER A 345 6.21 -6.63 -6.65
C SER A 345 6.22 -5.71 -7.88
N LYS A 346 5.09 -5.06 -8.24
CA LYS A 346 4.99 -4.22 -9.45
C LYS A 346 5.23 -2.72 -9.20
N ASN A 347 5.51 -2.34 -7.96
CA ASN A 347 5.73 -0.93 -7.62
C ASN A 347 6.98 -0.36 -8.34
N CYS A 348 7.02 0.96 -8.46
CA CYS A 348 8.11 1.60 -9.20
C CYS A 348 9.49 1.31 -8.59
N THR A 349 9.62 1.30 -7.26
CA THR A 349 10.90 1.03 -6.59
C THR A 349 11.47 -0.33 -7.01
N THR A 350 10.63 -1.37 -7.09
CA THR A 350 11.04 -2.72 -7.50
C THR A 350 11.48 -2.75 -8.96
N LEU A 351 10.70 -2.13 -9.86
CA LEU A 351 10.98 -2.14 -11.30
C LEU A 351 12.28 -1.41 -11.64
N TYR A 352 12.50 -0.23 -11.06
CA TYR A 352 13.67 0.59 -11.36
C TYR A 352 14.95 0.09 -10.68
N SER A 353 14.89 -0.39 -9.43
CA SER A 353 16.06 -0.98 -8.75
C SER A 353 16.58 -2.26 -9.43
N ASN A 354 15.69 -2.97 -10.12
CA ASN A 354 16.01 -4.18 -10.88
C ASN A 354 16.25 -3.92 -12.37
N GLU A 355 16.25 -2.66 -12.83
CA GLU A 355 16.50 -2.31 -14.25
C GLU A 355 15.53 -3.05 -15.22
N CYS A 356 14.28 -3.30 -14.80
CA CYS A 356 13.33 -4.07 -15.61
C CYS A 356 12.75 -3.30 -16.80
N CYS A 357 13.02 -2.00 -16.91
CA CYS A 357 12.39 -1.13 -17.91
C CYS A 357 12.83 -1.44 -19.34
N ASP A 358 13.99 -2.06 -19.54
CA ASP A 358 14.44 -2.51 -20.87
C ASP A 358 13.61 -3.71 -21.37
N GLU A 359 13.23 -4.62 -20.46
CA GLU A 359 12.38 -5.77 -20.79
C GLU A 359 10.89 -5.39 -20.91
N CYS A 360 10.42 -4.44 -20.08
CA CYS A 360 9.04 -3.98 -20.10
C CYS A 360 8.94 -2.46 -19.84
N PRO A 361 9.10 -1.61 -20.88
CA PRO A 361 8.97 -0.16 -20.75
C PRO A 361 7.58 0.26 -20.26
N GLU A 362 6.54 -0.46 -20.73
CA GLU A 362 5.15 -0.21 -20.33
C GLU A 362 4.94 -0.40 -18.83
N CYS A 363 5.56 -1.43 -18.24
CA CYS A 363 5.52 -1.72 -16.81
C CYS A 363 6.06 -0.52 -16.00
N CYS A 364 7.18 0.06 -16.42
CA CYS A 364 7.78 1.23 -15.78
C CYS A 364 7.01 2.52 -16.02
N SER A 365 6.32 2.65 -17.16
CA SER A 365 5.49 3.81 -17.44
C SER A 365 4.19 3.84 -16.64
N GLY A 366 3.62 2.66 -16.39
CA GLY A 366 2.35 2.48 -15.68
C GLY A 366 2.50 2.20 -14.18
N CYS A 367 3.71 2.05 -13.67
CA CYS A 367 3.95 1.73 -12.25
C CYS A 367 3.33 2.77 -11.32
N GLN A 368 3.05 2.37 -10.07
CA GLN A 368 2.66 3.25 -8.98
C GLN A 368 3.71 3.22 -7.85
N ILE A 369 3.88 4.33 -7.15
CA ILE A 369 4.78 4.42 -5.98
C ILE A 369 4.20 3.59 -4.86
N ASN A 370 2.99 3.97 -4.45
CA ASN A 370 2.15 3.19 -3.58
C ASN A 370 1.02 2.59 -4.42
N ASP A 371 1.04 1.28 -4.60
CA ASP A 371 -0.09 0.54 -5.13
C ASP A 371 -1.07 0.37 -3.98
N GLY A 372 -2.08 1.24 -3.91
CA GLY A 372 -3.12 1.14 -2.89
C GLY A 372 -3.76 -0.26 -2.95
N ASP A 373 -3.42 -1.11 -1.97
CA ASP A 373 -3.94 -2.47 -1.81
C ASP A 373 -5.47 -2.53 -1.86
N PHE A 374 -6.13 -1.41 -1.60
CA PHE A 374 -7.58 -1.27 -1.55
C PHE A 374 -8.29 -1.72 -2.84
N LEU A 375 -7.84 -1.31 -4.03
CA LEU A 375 -8.59 -1.58 -5.27
C LEU A 375 -8.38 -2.98 -5.82
N ASN A 376 -7.17 -3.51 -5.70
CA ASN A 376 -6.89 -4.89 -6.04
C ASN A 376 -7.68 -5.83 -5.13
N ASN A 377 -7.64 -5.59 -3.81
CA ASN A 377 -8.43 -6.38 -2.87
C ASN A 377 -9.93 -6.20 -3.10
N PHE A 378 -10.42 -5.00 -3.42
CA PHE A 378 -11.83 -4.79 -3.74
C PHE A 378 -12.27 -5.53 -5.01
N GLN A 379 -11.46 -5.54 -6.07
CA GLN A 379 -11.77 -6.31 -7.28
C GLN A 379 -11.77 -7.82 -7.01
N PHE A 380 -10.81 -8.33 -6.24
CA PHE A 380 -10.81 -9.75 -5.82
C PHE A 380 -12.01 -10.09 -4.95
N ILE A 381 -12.39 -9.21 -4.01
CA ILE A 381 -13.58 -9.35 -3.18
C ILE A 381 -14.84 -9.36 -4.04
N LEU A 382 -14.95 -8.47 -5.04
CA LEU A 382 -16.11 -8.38 -5.92
C LEU A 382 -16.25 -9.62 -6.83
N ILE A 383 -15.13 -10.10 -7.39
CA ILE A 383 -15.10 -11.33 -8.19
C ILE A 383 -15.48 -12.54 -7.32
N PHE A 384 -14.91 -12.65 -6.13
CA PHE A 384 -15.26 -13.70 -5.17
C PHE A 384 -16.74 -13.64 -4.80
N PHE A 385 -17.28 -12.43 -4.59
CA PHE A 385 -18.69 -12.24 -4.26
C PHE A 385 -19.61 -12.70 -5.39
N VAL A 386 -19.30 -12.35 -6.64
CA VAL A 386 -20.10 -12.79 -7.81
C VAL A 386 -20.02 -14.32 -7.99
N LEU A 387 -18.83 -14.91 -7.91
CA LEU A 387 -18.66 -16.35 -8.06
C LEU A 387 -19.39 -17.13 -6.96
N PHE A 388 -19.25 -16.69 -5.71
CA PHE A 388 -19.74 -17.44 -4.56
C PHE A 388 -21.22 -17.18 -4.24
N PHE A 389 -21.72 -15.97 -4.44
CA PHE A 389 -23.11 -15.63 -4.08
C PHE A 389 -24.07 -15.63 -5.27
N ILE A 390 -23.59 -15.53 -6.51
CA ILE A 390 -24.46 -15.56 -7.69
C ILE A 390 -24.32 -16.88 -8.44
N LEU A 391 -23.10 -17.26 -8.84
CA LEU A 391 -22.90 -18.43 -9.70
C LEU A 391 -22.99 -19.77 -8.95
N PHE A 392 -22.49 -19.84 -7.73
CA PHE A 392 -22.54 -21.07 -6.93
C PHE A 392 -23.99 -21.50 -6.58
N PRO A 393 -24.91 -20.61 -6.15
CA PRO A 393 -26.30 -21.00 -5.93
C PRO A 393 -27.01 -21.45 -7.22
N ILE A 394 -26.73 -20.81 -8.36
CA ILE A 394 -27.26 -21.22 -9.66
C ILE A 394 -26.78 -22.62 -10.03
N TYR A 395 -25.50 -22.91 -9.81
CA TYR A 395 -24.91 -24.23 -10.04
C TYR A 395 -25.55 -25.31 -9.15
N ILE A 396 -25.69 -25.05 -7.84
CA ILE A 396 -26.35 -25.97 -6.90
C ILE A 396 -27.82 -26.17 -7.26
N ALA A 397 -28.55 -25.12 -7.64
CA ALA A 397 -29.93 -25.21 -8.10
C ALA A 397 -30.05 -26.08 -9.36
N GLY A 398 -29.14 -25.90 -10.34
CA GLY A 398 -29.08 -26.71 -11.56
C GLY A 398 -28.86 -28.20 -11.28
N ILE A 399 -27.89 -28.54 -10.42
CA ILE A 399 -27.65 -29.93 -10.00
C ILE A 399 -28.89 -30.50 -9.30
N SER A 400 -29.50 -29.75 -8.38
CA SER A 400 -30.68 -30.20 -7.66
C SER A 400 -31.85 -30.49 -8.60
N ALA A 401 -32.08 -29.65 -9.61
CA ALA A 401 -33.11 -29.86 -10.62
C ALA A 401 -32.82 -31.09 -11.50
N CYS A 402 -31.56 -31.28 -11.90
CA CYS A 402 -31.13 -32.45 -12.66
C CYS A 402 -31.35 -33.75 -11.88
N CYS A 403 -30.92 -33.80 -10.61
CA CYS A 403 -31.14 -34.96 -9.73
C CYS A 403 -32.62 -35.28 -9.53
N VAL A 404 -33.49 -34.27 -9.41
CA VAL A 404 -34.94 -34.46 -9.30
C VAL A 404 -35.55 -34.99 -10.60
N GLY A 405 -35.09 -34.50 -11.76
CA GLY A 405 -35.49 -34.99 -13.08
C GLY A 405 -35.11 -36.45 -13.29
N LEU A 406 -33.86 -36.82 -13.00
CA LEU A 406 -33.36 -38.20 -13.05
C LEU A 406 -34.14 -39.12 -12.10
N ARG A 407 -34.40 -38.69 -10.86
CA ARG A 407 -35.19 -39.47 -9.90
C ARG A 407 -36.60 -39.75 -10.43
N ARG A 408 -37.27 -38.76 -11.04
CA ARG A 408 -38.61 -38.94 -11.64
C ARG A 408 -38.59 -39.88 -12.86
N LEU A 409 -37.52 -39.87 -13.65
CA LEU A 409 -37.35 -40.80 -14.78
C LEU A 409 -37.17 -42.24 -14.28
N PHE A 410 -36.29 -42.45 -13.29
CA PHE A 410 -36.09 -43.78 -12.69
C PHE A 410 -37.34 -44.29 -11.94
N SER A 411 -38.09 -43.41 -11.27
CA SER A 411 -39.38 -43.78 -10.64
C SER A 411 -40.43 -44.28 -11.64
N ARG A 412 -40.40 -43.79 -12.88
CA ARG A 412 -41.33 -44.19 -13.95
C ARG A 412 -40.86 -45.42 -14.73
N ALA A 413 -39.57 -45.73 -14.73
CA ALA A 413 -39.02 -46.89 -15.43
C ALA A 413 -39.13 -48.20 -14.63
N PHE A 414 -39.35 -48.11 -13.32
CA PHE A 414 -39.44 -49.26 -12.39
C PHE A 414 -40.88 -49.53 -11.89
N TYR A 415 -41.89 -48.94 -12.54
CA TYR A 415 -43.31 -49.16 -12.22
C TYR A 415 -44.08 -49.64 -13.44
#